data_AF-A0A531MGK5-F1
#
_entry.id   AF-A0A531MGK5-F1
#
_cell.length_a   1.000
_cell.length_b   1.000
_cell.length_c   1.000
_cell.angle_alpha   90.00
_cell.angle_beta   90.00
_cell.angle_gamma   90.00
#
_symmetry.space_group_name_H-M   'P 1'
#
loop_
_entity.id
_entity.type
_entity.pdbx_description
1 polymer ?
#
loop_
_entity_poly.entity_id
_entity_poly.type
_entity_poly.pdbx_seq_one_letter_code
_entity_poly.pdbx_strand_id
1 'polypeptide(L)'
;MADDRLPRDPLKREAAIAAARPEMPARPFVHLRVHSAYSLLEGALQLGKIVGHAVKDEAPAIAVTDTNNLFGALEFAQKAVKDGIQPIIGCQIALAFSGENSDG
;
A
#
# COMPACT_ATOMS: atom_id res chain seq x y z
N MET A 1 34.89 -2.92 15.18
CA MET A 1 33.57 -2.65 14.58
C MET A 1 32.88 -4.00 14.47
N ALA A 2 32.03 -4.33 15.45
CA ALA A 2 31.39 -5.63 15.54
C ALA A 2 30.36 -5.77 14.42
N ASP A 3 30.34 -6.96 13.83
CA ASP A 3 29.67 -7.31 12.59
C ASP A 3 28.15 -7.32 12.78
N ASP A 4 27.44 -6.31 12.24
CA ASP A 4 25.97 -6.20 12.19
C ASP A 4 25.35 -7.20 11.19
N ARG A 5 25.96 -8.38 11.03
CA ARG A 5 25.50 -9.41 10.11
C ARG A 5 24.53 -10.33 10.82
N LEU A 6 23.32 -10.41 10.26
CA LEU A 6 22.31 -11.40 10.61
C LEU A 6 22.93 -12.82 10.69
N PRO A 7 22.49 -13.66 11.65
CA PRO A 7 22.97 -15.03 11.78
C PRO A 7 22.93 -15.79 10.45
N ARG A 8 23.99 -16.55 10.13
CA ARG A 8 24.06 -17.36 8.89
C ARG A 8 23.12 -18.57 8.91
N ASP A 9 22.77 -19.04 10.10
CA ASP A 9 21.80 -20.12 10.31
C ASP A 9 20.40 -19.63 9.90
N PRO A 10 19.73 -20.30 8.95
CA PRO A 10 18.43 -19.86 8.43
C PRO A 10 17.36 -19.79 9.52
N LEU A 11 17.36 -20.70 10.50
CA LEU A 11 16.36 -20.71 11.57
C LEU A 11 16.59 -19.55 12.55
N LYS A 12 17.85 -19.27 12.89
CA LYS A 12 18.19 -18.12 13.76
C LYS A 12 17.96 -16.79 13.05
N ARG A 13 18.15 -16.75 11.74
CA ARG A 13 17.86 -15.59 10.91
C ARG A 13 16.36 -15.31 10.87
N GLU A 14 15.53 -16.32 10.63
CA GLU A 14 14.07 -16.19 10.68
C GLU A 14 13.58 -15.78 12.06
N ALA A 15 14.10 -16.39 13.13
CA ALA A 15 13.76 -16.00 14.49
C ALA A 15 14.14 -14.54 14.81
N ALA A 16 15.29 -14.07 14.33
CA ALA A 16 15.72 -12.68 14.50
C ALA A 16 14.83 -11.70 13.70
N ILE A 17 14.43 -12.07 12.49
CA ILE A 17 13.50 -11.27 11.67
C ILE A 17 12.10 -11.22 12.32
N ALA A 18 11.63 -12.36 12.83
CA ALA A 18 10.34 -12.46 13.52
C ALA A 18 10.33 -11.66 14.83
N ALA A 19 11.41 -11.71 15.61
CA ALA A 19 11.56 -10.96 16.85
C ALA A 19 11.73 -9.45 16.63
N ALA A 20 12.27 -9.04 15.48
CA ALA A 20 12.38 -7.63 15.08
C ALA A 20 11.07 -7.08 14.50
N ARG A 21 10.03 -7.90 14.32
CA ARG A 21 8.73 -7.44 13.82
C ARG A 21 8.05 -6.58 14.89
N PRO A 22 7.64 -5.34 14.58
CA PRO A 22 6.97 -4.48 15.55
C PRO A 22 5.69 -5.16 16.06
N GLU A 23 5.39 -4.95 17.35
CA GLU A 23 4.14 -5.44 17.94
C GLU A 23 2.97 -4.77 17.21
N MET A 24 2.07 -5.57 16.61
CA MET A 24 0.96 -5.00 15.87
C MET A 24 -0.11 -4.49 16.81
N PRO A 25 -0.77 -3.36 16.51
CA PRO A 25 -1.93 -2.92 17.27
C PRO A 25 -2.99 -4.03 17.28
N ALA A 26 -3.72 -4.16 18.38
CA ALA A 26 -4.69 -5.24 18.61
C ALA A 26 -5.76 -5.38 17.49
N ARG A 27 -5.95 -4.33 16.67
CA ARG A 27 -6.74 -4.31 15.43
C ARG A 27 -6.08 -3.40 14.40
N PRO A 28 -5.26 -3.91 13.47
CA PRO A 28 -4.69 -3.10 12.40
C PRO A 28 -5.80 -2.64 11.45
N PHE A 29 -5.78 -1.37 11.06
CA PHE A 29 -6.65 -0.83 10.02
C PHE A 29 -5.83 -0.54 8.76
N VAL A 30 -6.37 -0.91 7.60
CA VAL A 30 -5.71 -0.74 6.30
C VAL A 30 -6.71 -0.13 5.34
N HIS A 31 -6.38 1.04 4.78
CA HIS A 31 -7.20 1.65 3.73
C HIS A 31 -7.01 0.87 2.42
N LEU A 32 -8.07 0.17 1.97
CA LEU A 32 -8.05 -0.64 0.74
C LEU A 32 -8.67 0.07 -0.47
N ARG A 33 -9.26 1.25 -0.28
CA ARG A 33 -9.85 2.07 -1.35
C ARG A 33 -9.50 3.53 -1.13
N VAL A 34 -8.57 4.04 -1.92
CA VAL A 34 -8.06 5.42 -1.82
C VAL A 34 -7.85 5.96 -3.23
N HIS A 35 -8.36 7.17 -3.47
CA HIS A 35 -8.15 7.91 -4.71
C HIS A 35 -7.02 8.92 -4.53
N SER A 36 -6.04 8.85 -5.43
CA SER A 36 -4.97 9.83 -5.53
C SER A 36 -5.34 10.94 -6.51
N ALA A 37 -4.49 11.96 -6.65
CA ALA A 37 -4.63 12.98 -7.68
C ALA A 37 -4.63 12.42 -9.13
N TYR A 38 -4.23 11.16 -9.33
CA TYR A 38 -4.35 10.46 -10.62
C TYR A 38 -5.77 9.94 -10.88
N SER A 39 -6.66 9.92 -9.89
CA SER A 39 -8.10 9.80 -10.10
C SER A 39 -8.65 11.14 -10.58
N LEU A 40 -8.71 11.29 -11.89
CA LEU A 40 -9.10 12.54 -12.56
C LEU A 40 -10.47 13.02 -12.05
N LEU A 41 -10.51 14.25 -11.53
CA LEU A 41 -11.70 14.90 -10.97
C LEU A 41 -12.32 14.22 -9.72
N GLU A 42 -11.69 13.17 -9.20
CA GLU A 42 -12.21 12.38 -8.06
C GLU A 42 -11.26 12.36 -6.86
N GLY A 43 -9.94 12.53 -7.07
CA GLY A 43 -8.95 12.58 -5.99
C GLY A 43 -8.16 13.88 -5.95
N ALA A 44 -7.86 14.35 -4.74
CA ALA A 44 -7.13 15.61 -4.50
C ALA A 44 -5.73 15.41 -3.89
N LEU A 45 -5.49 14.25 -3.26
CA LEU A 45 -4.26 13.99 -2.52
C LEU A 45 -3.16 13.45 -3.44
N GLN A 46 -2.01 14.11 -3.43
CA GLN A 46 -0.79 13.62 -4.06
C GLN A 46 -0.28 12.36 -3.32
N LEU A 47 0.33 11.42 -4.04
CA LEU A 47 0.77 10.14 -3.49
C LEU A 47 1.67 10.27 -2.24
N GLY A 48 2.58 11.24 -2.23
CA GLY A 48 3.45 11.47 -1.07
C GLY A 48 2.69 11.87 0.20
N LYS A 49 1.58 12.61 0.06
CA LYS A 49 0.73 12.94 1.20
C LYS A 49 -0.04 11.72 1.69
N ILE A 50 -0.54 10.89 0.78
CA ILE A 50 -1.25 9.64 1.11
C ILE A 50 -0.35 8.72 1.95
N VAL A 51 0.88 8.47 1.47
CA VAL A 51 1.87 7.68 2.22
C VAL A 51 2.19 8.34 3.55
N GLY A 52 2.42 9.66 3.58
CA GLY A 52 2.69 10.39 4.81
C GLY A 52 1.56 10.34 5.86
N HIS A 53 0.30 10.22 5.43
CA HIS A 53 -0.82 9.96 6.34
C HIS A 53 -0.79 8.53 6.88
N ALA A 54 -0.57 7.54 6.02
CA ALA A 54 -0.46 6.15 6.43
C ALA A 54 0.69 5.92 7.44
N VAL A 55 1.82 6.62 7.29
CA VAL A 55 2.93 6.59 8.25
C VAL A 55 2.50 7.15 9.61
N LYS A 56 1.77 8.27 9.62
CA LYS A 56 1.29 8.89 10.87
C LYS A 56 0.26 8.04 11.59
N ASP A 57 -0.55 7.31 10.83
CA ASP A 57 -1.57 6.41 11.37
C ASP A 57 -0.99 5.04 11.78
N GLU A 58 0.34 4.87 11.68
CA GLU A 58 1.05 3.60 11.94
C GLU A 58 0.45 2.42 11.16
N ALA A 59 -0.09 2.70 9.96
CA ALA A 59 -0.74 1.71 9.14
C ALA A 59 0.31 0.76 8.52
N PRO A 60 0.16 -0.57 8.65
CA PRO A 60 1.13 -1.53 8.14
C PRO A 60 1.14 -1.60 6.61
N ALA A 61 0.05 -1.20 5.97
CA ALA A 61 -0.14 -1.19 4.53
C ALA A 61 -1.13 -0.10 4.13
N ILE A 62 -1.09 0.30 2.87
CA ILE A 62 -2.11 1.16 2.27
C ILE A 62 -2.32 0.79 0.80
N ALA A 63 -3.56 0.88 0.33
CA ALA A 63 -3.89 0.73 -1.08
C ALA A 63 -4.09 2.08 -1.77
N VAL A 64 -3.77 2.13 -3.05
CA VAL A 64 -4.25 3.17 -3.98
C VAL A 64 -5.04 2.46 -5.07
N THR A 65 -6.27 2.93 -5.30
CA THR A 65 -7.25 2.34 -6.21
C THR A 65 -7.85 3.41 -7.10
N ASP A 66 -7.03 3.98 -7.99
CA ASP A 66 -7.46 5.08 -8.84
C ASP A 66 -8.54 4.67 -9.85
N THR A 67 -9.35 5.64 -10.28
CA THR A 67 -10.50 5.39 -11.17
C THR A 67 -10.03 5.08 -12.59
N ASN A 68 -10.32 3.86 -13.03
CA ASN A 68 -10.03 3.32 -14.36
C ASN A 68 -8.56 3.46 -14.79
N ASN A 69 -7.61 3.58 -13.85
CA ASN A 69 -6.20 3.75 -14.20
C ASN A 69 -5.23 3.27 -13.11
N LEU A 70 -3.95 3.20 -13.50
CA LEU A 70 -2.80 2.87 -12.65
C LEU A 70 -1.63 3.85 -12.89
N PHE A 71 -1.91 5.10 -13.28
CA PHE A 71 -0.86 6.04 -13.71
C PHE A 71 0.18 6.31 -12.61
N GLY A 72 -0.27 6.39 -11.37
CA GLY A 72 0.58 6.62 -10.19
C GLY A 72 1.18 5.35 -9.58
N ALA A 73 0.95 4.16 -10.12
CA ALA A 73 1.26 2.90 -9.43
C ALA A 73 2.75 2.71 -9.09
N LEU A 74 3.64 3.01 -10.05
CA LEU A 74 5.09 2.88 -9.83
C LEU A 74 5.60 3.90 -8.81
N GLU A 75 5.20 5.16 -8.95
CA GLU A 75 5.57 6.23 -8.02
C GLU A 75 5.07 5.93 -6.61
N PHE A 76 3.84 5.44 -6.49
CA PHE A 76 3.24 5.02 -5.22
C PHE A 76 4.05 3.90 -4.57
N ALA A 77 4.35 2.85 -5.34
CA ALA A 77 5.13 1.71 -4.84
C ALA A 77 6.50 2.15 -4.33
N GLN A 78 7.22 2.99 -5.08
CA GLN A 78 8.53 3.50 -4.68
C GLN A 78 8.46 4.36 -3.41
N LYS A 79 7.45 5.24 -3.30
CA LYS A 79 7.27 6.11 -2.12
C LYS A 79 6.88 5.31 -0.88
N ALA A 80 5.91 4.40 -0.99
CA ALA A 80 5.46 3.58 0.12
C ALA A 80 6.57 2.67 0.65
N VAL A 81 7.29 1.98 -0.24
CA VAL A 81 8.42 1.10 0.16
C VAL A 81 9.55 1.90 0.82
N LYS A 82 9.85 3.10 0.30
CA LYS A 82 10.86 3.99 0.90
C LYS A 82 10.52 4.35 2.35
N ASP A 83 9.24 4.54 2.64
CA ASP A 83 8.75 4.92 3.97
C ASP A 83 8.36 3.69 4.82
N GLY A 84 8.68 2.47 4.38
CA GLY A 84 8.47 1.22 5.14
C GLY A 84 7.04 0.72 5.18
N ILE A 85 6.15 1.27 4.34
CA ILE A 85 4.74 0.84 4.25
C ILE A 85 4.58 -0.14 3.10
N GLN A 86 3.80 -1.21 3.32
CA GLN A 86 3.44 -2.14 2.26
C GLN A 86 2.45 -1.48 1.28
N PRO A 87 2.81 -1.24 0.00
CA PRO A 87 1.86 -0.76 -0.99
C PRO A 87 0.94 -1.89 -1.47
N ILE A 88 -0.34 -1.57 -1.64
CA ILE A 88 -1.32 -2.43 -2.31
C ILE A 88 -1.79 -1.69 -3.57
N ILE A 89 -1.44 -2.21 -4.73
CA ILE A 89 -1.77 -1.58 -6.01
C ILE A 89 -3.10 -2.14 -6.51
N GLY A 90 -4.05 -1.25 -6.81
CA GLY A 90 -5.29 -1.63 -7.46
C GLY A 90 -5.88 -0.47 -8.26
N CYS A 91 -7.06 -0.69 -8.81
CA CYS A 91 -7.84 0.35 -9.48
C CYS A 91 -9.33 0.07 -9.28
N GLN A 92 -10.13 1.13 -9.36
CA GLN A 92 -11.58 1.01 -9.40
C GLN A 92 -12.02 0.96 -10.86
N ILE A 93 -12.77 -0.08 -11.25
CA ILE A 93 -13.22 -0.28 -12.63
C ILE A 93 -14.75 -0.37 -12.68
N ALA A 94 -15.36 0.30 -13.66
CA ALA A 94 -16.77 0.10 -13.99
C ALA A 94 -16.94 -1.17 -14.83
N LEU A 95 -17.83 -2.07 -14.42
CA LEU A 95 -18.13 -3.30 -15.13
C LEU A 95 -19.53 -3.23 -15.72
N ALA A 96 -19.68 -3.65 -16.98
CA ALA A 96 -20.96 -3.90 -17.61
C ALA A 96 -21.10 -5.41 -17.84
N PHE A 97 -22.19 -6.00 -17.37
CA PHE A 97 -22.47 -7.43 -17.55
C PHE A 97 -23.27 -7.64 -18.84
N SER A 98 -22.84 -8.56 -19.70
CA SER A 98 -23.56 -8.88 -20.95
C SER A 98 -24.85 -9.66 -20.62
N GLY A 99 -25.90 -8.94 -20.30
CA GLY A 99 -27.22 -9.47 -19.97
C GLY A 99 -28.25 -8.38 -19.73
N GLU A 100 -27.79 -7.16 -19.42
CA GLU A 100 -28.59 -5.95 -19.44
C GLU A 100 -28.33 -5.25 -20.77
N ASN A 101 -29.32 -5.25 -21.67
CA ASN A 101 -29.32 -4.34 -22.81
C ASN A 101 -29.22 -2.92 -22.24
N SER A 102 -28.08 -2.25 -22.46
CA SER A 102 -27.99 -0.82 -22.26
C SER A 102 -28.70 -0.13 -23.44
N ASP A 103 -30.03 -0.20 -23.43
CA ASP A 103 -30.85 0.77 -24.16
C ASP A 103 -30.74 2.09 -23.40
N GLY A 104 -29.94 3.00 -23.96
CA GLY A 104 -29.66 4.34 -23.44
C GLY A 104 -28.53 5.01 -24.18
#